data_AF-A0A087TT53-F1
#
_entry.id   AF-A0A087TT53-F1
#
_cell.length_a   1.000
_cell.length_b   1.000
_cell.length_c   1.000
_cell.angle_alpha   90.00
_cell.angle_beta   90.00
_cell.angle_gamma   90.00
#
_symmetry.space_group_name_H-M   'P 1'
#
loop_
_entity.id
_entity.type
_entity.pdbx_description
1 polymer ?
#
loop_
_entity_poly.entity_id
_entity_poly.type
_entity_poly.pdbx_seq_one_letter_code
_entity_poly.pdbx_strand_id
1 'polypeptide(L)'
;VPFLQIEKEIKRSLIEVFKKTDEEFLKHATKTKPSWKDGTTAIVVLVIQNILYIANLGDSKAILCRYNKEAEKYVAVPLSIDHSPTDYKERMRIQKAGG
;
A
#
# COMPACT_ATOMS: atom_id res chain seq x y z
N VAL A 1 -24.19 11.13 0.77
CA VAL A 1 -24.66 9.88 1.39
C VAL A 1 -23.58 9.30 2.30
N PRO A 2 -23.91 8.69 3.44
CA PRO A 2 -22.97 8.31 4.50
C PRO A 2 -21.80 7.40 4.05
N PHE A 3 -22.05 6.54 3.07
CA PHE A 3 -21.05 5.60 2.56
C PHE A 3 -19.79 6.27 1.97
N LEU A 4 -19.97 7.30 1.13
CA LEU A 4 -18.84 8.05 0.54
C LEU A 4 -17.99 8.77 1.60
N GLN A 5 -18.59 9.12 2.73
CA GLN A 5 -17.87 9.74 3.84
C GLN A 5 -16.99 8.71 4.56
N ILE A 6 -17.53 7.51 4.81
CA ILE A 6 -16.77 6.39 5.40
C ILE A 6 -15.58 6.00 4.53
N GLU A 7 -15.75 5.90 3.21
CA GLU A 7 -14.62 5.58 2.30
C GLU A 7 -13.51 6.63 2.35
N LYS A 8 -13.88 7.92 2.41
CA LYS A 8 -12.92 9.02 2.57
C LYS A 8 -12.17 8.92 3.89
N GLU A 9 -12.87 8.60 4.97
CA GLU A 9 -12.28 8.44 6.30
C GLU A 9 -11.34 7.24 6.35
N ILE A 10 -11.73 6.09 5.80
CA ILE A 10 -10.86 4.90 5.70
C ILE A 10 -9.58 5.22 4.92
N LYS A 11 -9.72 5.86 3.75
CA LYS A 11 -8.56 6.26 2.93
C LYS A 11 -7.64 7.20 3.71
N ARG A 12 -8.19 8.20 4.39
CA ARG A 12 -7.41 9.13 5.22
C ARG A 12 -6.68 8.38 6.33
N SER A 13 -7.38 7.53 7.08
CA SER A 13 -6.81 6.76 8.19
C SER A 13 -5.68 5.84 7.74
N LEU A 14 -5.83 5.17 6.58
CA LEU A 14 -4.76 4.33 6.02
C LEU A 14 -3.53 5.18 5.68
N ILE A 15 -3.69 6.35 5.07
CA ILE A 15 -2.55 7.25 4.76
C ILE A 15 -1.88 7.73 6.06
N GLU A 16 -2.65 8.13 7.06
CA GLU A 16 -2.13 8.63 8.34
C GLU A 16 -1.38 7.56 9.12
N VAL A 17 -1.87 6.32 9.13
CA VAL A 17 -1.20 5.19 9.79
C VAL A 17 0.18 4.92 9.19
N PHE A 18 0.32 4.91 7.86
CA PHE A 18 1.63 4.70 7.23
C PHE A 18 2.61 5.81 7.60
N LYS A 19 2.19 7.08 7.52
CA LYS A 19 3.03 8.23 7.90
C LYS A 19 3.46 8.16 9.37
N LYS A 20 2.50 7.94 10.26
CA LYS A 20 2.77 7.87 11.70
C LYS A 20 3.72 6.73 12.05
N THR A 21 3.54 5.57 11.41
CA THR A 21 4.40 4.39 11.62
C THR A 21 5.84 4.69 11.18
N ASP A 22 6.02 5.31 10.00
CA ASP A 22 7.33 5.71 9.49
C ASP A 22 8.03 6.73 10.40
N GLU A 23 7.30 7.76 10.84
CA GLU A 23 7.81 8.76 11.79
C GLU A 23 8.24 8.13 13.13
N GLU A 24 7.45 7.20 13.66
CA GLU A 24 7.77 6.49 14.90
C GLU A 24 8.96 5.54 14.73
N PHE A 25 9.06 4.86 13.57
CA PHE A 25 10.21 4.02 13.25
C PHE A 25 11.50 4.84 13.14
N LEU A 26 11.49 5.96 12.41
CA LEU A 26 12.66 6.83 12.25
C LEU A 26 13.15 7.38 13.60
N LYS A 27 12.23 7.71 14.51
CA LYS A 27 12.58 8.09 15.89
C LYS A 27 13.30 6.96 16.64
N HIS A 28 12.97 5.69 16.39
CA HIS A 28 13.66 4.56 17.01
C HIS A 28 15.00 4.25 16.33
N ALA A 29 15.00 4.21 15.00
CA ALA A 29 16.18 3.94 14.17
C ALA A 29 17.34 4.91 14.44
N THR A 30 17.05 6.16 14.83
CA THR A 30 18.04 7.20 15.09
C THR A 30 18.51 7.30 16.54
N LYS A 31 17.87 6.60 17.49
CA LYS A 31 18.25 6.63 18.93
C LYS A 31 19.59 5.99 19.23
N THR A 32 20.01 5.00 18.45
CA THR A 32 21.26 4.25 18.66
C THR A 32 22.30 4.57 17.59
N LYS A 33 23.59 4.36 17.92
CA LYS A 33 24.72 4.55 17.01
C LYS A 33 25.38 3.18 16.75
N PRO A 34 25.62 2.80 15.48
CA PRO A 34 25.18 3.49 14.26
C PRO A 34 23.66 3.49 14.11
N SER A 35 23.11 4.52 13.46
CA SER A 35 21.69 4.58 13.17
C SER A 35 21.31 3.46 12.20
N TRP A 36 20.13 2.88 12.38
CA TRP A 36 19.64 1.82 11.50
C TRP A 36 19.41 2.37 10.10
N LYS A 37 19.73 1.56 9.09
CA LYS A 37 19.51 1.88 7.66
C LYS A 37 18.49 0.94 7.01
N ASP A 38 17.87 0.11 7.83
CA ASP A 38 16.89 -0.87 7.46
C ASP A 38 15.59 -0.18 7.03
N GLY A 39 14.86 -0.85 6.15
CA GLY A 39 13.55 -0.44 5.70
C GLY A 39 12.70 -1.67 5.40
N THR A 40 11.42 -1.46 5.16
CA THR A 40 10.50 -2.52 4.77
C THR A 40 9.51 -2.00 3.75
N THR A 41 8.95 -2.92 2.98
CA THR A 41 7.71 -2.65 2.24
C THR A 41 6.51 -2.96 3.13
N ALA A 42 5.32 -2.52 2.71
CA ALA A 42 4.09 -2.84 3.40
C ALA A 42 2.92 -2.93 2.43
N ILE A 43 2.12 -3.99 2.58
CA ILE A 43 0.82 -4.10 1.94
C ILE A 43 -0.23 -4.46 2.98
N VAL A 44 -1.33 -3.72 2.98
CA VAL A 44 -2.44 -3.89 3.92
C VAL A 44 -3.72 -4.16 3.14
N VAL A 45 -4.40 -5.24 3.52
CA VAL A 45 -5.75 -5.57 3.06
C VAL A 45 -6.70 -5.41 4.23
N LEU A 46 -7.51 -4.35 4.22
CA LEU A 46 -8.53 -4.11 5.22
C LEU A 46 -9.89 -4.56 4.66
N VAL A 47 -10.52 -5.49 5.38
CA VAL A 47 -11.84 -6.02 5.03
C VAL A 47 -12.90 -5.36 5.91
N ILE A 48 -13.84 -4.66 5.30
CA ILE A 48 -15.01 -4.13 6.00
C ILE A 48 -16.24 -4.63 5.27
N GLN A 49 -17.01 -5.50 5.95
CA GLN A 49 -18.14 -6.21 5.35
C GLN A 49 -17.70 -6.90 4.05
N ASN A 50 -18.20 -6.45 2.90
CA ASN A 50 -17.96 -7.06 1.60
C ASN A 50 -17.01 -6.23 0.73
N ILE A 51 -16.28 -5.28 1.32
CA ILE A 51 -15.36 -4.36 0.62
C ILE A 51 -13.93 -4.61 1.10
N LEU A 52 -13.01 -4.68 0.13
CA LEU A 52 -11.57 -4.75 0.36
C LEU A 52 -10.94 -3.38 0.09
N TYR A 53 -10.25 -2.82 1.08
CA TYR A 53 -9.42 -1.64 0.92
C TYR A 53 -7.96 -2.06 0.93
N ILE A 54 -7.21 -1.65 -0.10
CA ILE A 54 -5.83 -2.06 -0.33
C ILE A 54 -4.93 -0.83 -0.23
N ALA A 55 -3.96 -0.88 0.68
CA ALA A 55 -2.92 0.13 0.81
C ALA A 55 -1.57 -0.52 0.54
N ASN A 56 -0.82 0.00 -0.43
CA ASN A 56 0.49 -0.51 -0.83
C ASN A 56 1.57 0.57 -0.67
N LEU A 57 2.72 0.17 -0.13
CA LEU A 57 3.95 0.94 -0.11
C LEU A 57 5.14 0.01 -0.43
N GLY A 58 5.63 0.08 -1.67
CA GLY A 58 6.75 -0.72 -2.16
C GLY A 58 6.34 -1.72 -3.24
N ASP A 59 7.10 -2.81 -3.33
CA ASP A 59 6.96 -3.85 -4.36
C ASP A 59 6.29 -5.15 -3.85
N SER A 60 5.76 -5.13 -2.61
CA SER A 60 4.85 -6.17 -2.12
C SER A 60 3.55 -6.21 -2.94
N LYS A 61 2.95 -7.41 -3.04
CA LYS A 61 1.80 -7.66 -3.94
C LYS A 61 0.59 -8.25 -3.21
N ALA A 62 -0.60 -7.73 -3.54
CA ALA A 62 -1.87 -8.34 -3.18
C ALA A 62 -2.53 -8.88 -4.45
N ILE A 63 -2.89 -10.16 -4.45
CA ILE A 63 -3.53 -10.85 -5.57
C ILE A 63 -4.74 -11.61 -5.02
N LEU A 64 -5.91 -11.37 -5.62
CA LEU A 64 -7.13 -12.09 -5.30
C LEU A 64 -7.31 -13.28 -6.24
N CYS A 65 -7.39 -14.48 -5.67
CA CYS A 65 -7.86 -15.65 -6.40
C CYS A 65 -9.39 -15.59 -6.49
N ARG A 66 -9.93 -15.42 -7.70
CA ARG A 66 -11.37 -15.30 -7.93
C ARG A 66 -11.83 -16.40 -8.88
N TYR A 67 -12.87 -17.15 -8.50
CA TYR A 67 -13.53 -18.06 -9.43
C TYR A 67 -14.31 -17.26 -10.48
N ASN A 68 -13.95 -17.42 -11.74
CA ASN A 68 -14.69 -16.88 -12.86
C ASN A 68 -15.70 -17.95 -13.34
N LYS A 69 -16.99 -17.66 -13.16
CA LYS A 69 -18.08 -18.59 -13.51
C LYS A 69 -18.22 -18.82 -15.02
N GLU A 70 -17.94 -17.81 -15.85
CA GLU A 70 -18.07 -17.92 -17.31
C GLU A 70 -16.96 -18.78 -17.92
N ALA A 71 -15.75 -18.68 -17.35
CA ALA A 71 -14.59 -19.43 -17.81
C ALA A 71 -14.36 -20.73 -17.03
N GLU A 72 -15.24 -21.06 -16.08
CA GLU A 72 -15.16 -22.21 -15.15
C GLU A 72 -13.77 -22.44 -14.56
N LYS A 73 -13.08 -21.36 -14.19
CA LYS A 73 -11.71 -21.42 -13.68
C LYS A 73 -11.40 -20.32 -12.69
N TYR A 74 -10.41 -20.57 -11.84
CA TYR A 74 -9.84 -19.52 -11.01
C TYR A 74 -8.96 -18.58 -11.83
N VAL A 75 -9.08 -17.28 -11.56
CA VAL A 75 -8.25 -16.22 -12.15
C VAL A 75 -7.58 -15.41 -11.05
N ALA A 76 -6.35 -15.00 -11.29
CA ALA A 76 -5.61 -14.10 -10.42
C ALA A 76 -5.95 -12.64 -10.78
N VAL A 77 -6.52 -11.91 -9.83
CA VAL A 77 -6.86 -10.48 -9.99
C VAL A 77 -5.86 -9.66 -9.16
N PRO A 78 -4.95 -8.90 -9.79
CA PRO A 78 -4.04 -8.03 -9.05
C PRO A 78 -4.84 -6.93 -8.34
N LEU A 79 -4.56 -6.73 -7.05
CA LEU A 79 -5.19 -5.73 -6.20
C LEU A 79 -4.27 -4.54 -5.87
N SER A 80 -2.98 -4.65 -6.17
CA SER A 80 -1.99 -3.59 -5.98
C SER A 80 -1.15 -3.37 -7.25
N ILE A 81 -0.52 -2.20 -7.31
CA ILE A 81 0.47 -1.83 -8.33
C ILE A 81 1.79 -1.64 -7.60
N ASP A 82 2.84 -2.29 -8.08
CA ASP A 82 4.18 -2.16 -7.49
C ASP A 82 4.72 -0.75 -7.65
N HIS A 83 5.37 -0.24 -6.61
CA HIS A 83 6.17 0.98 -6.71
C HIS A 83 7.58 0.62 -7.17
N SER A 84 7.73 0.33 -8.46
CA SER A 84 9.01 0.04 -9.10
C SER A 84 9.52 1.22 -9.93
N PRO A 85 10.83 1.55 -9.89
CA PRO A 85 11.42 2.57 -10.77
C PRO A 85 11.41 2.16 -12.27
N THR A 86 11.10 0.90 -12.58
CA THR A 86 10.87 0.44 -13.95
C THR A 86 9.49 0.84 -14.48
N ASP A 87 8.51 1.05 -13.61
CA ASP A 87 7.19 1.55 -13.99
C ASP A 87 7.28 3.02 -14.40
N TYR A 88 6.65 3.36 -15.53
CA TYR A 88 6.73 4.70 -16.08
C TYR A 88 6.13 5.76 -15.15
N LYS A 89 4.97 5.49 -14.55
CA LYS A 89 4.31 6.47 -13.68
C LYS A 89 5.10 6.69 -12.41
N GLU A 90 5.61 5.61 -11.83
CA GLU A 90 6.38 5.69 -10.61
C GLU A 90 7.75 6.36 -10.83
N ARG A 91 8.42 6.05 -11.94
CA ARG A 91 9.64 6.76 -12.37
C ARG A 91 9.40 8.26 -12.49
N MET A 92 8.30 8.68 -13.13
CA MET A 92 7.96 10.09 -13.25
C MET A 92 7.67 10.75 -11.90
N ARG A 93 7.05 10.04 -10.94
CA ARG A 93 6.82 10.53 -9.58
C ARG A 93 8.15 10.75 -8.85
N ILE A 94 9.03 9.77 -8.90
CA ILE A 94 10.36 9.75 -8.30
C ILE A 94 11.20 10.93 -8.84
N GLN A 95 11.28 11.09 -10.17
CA GLN A 95 12.02 12.18 -10.81
C GLN A 95 11.50 13.57 -10.42
N LYS A 96 10.16 13.74 -10.32
CA LYS A 96 9.56 15.01 -9.86
C LYS A 96 9.90 15.34 -8.41
N ALA A 97 10.24 14.34 -7.59
CA ALA A 97 10.63 14.52 -6.19
C ALA A 97 12.14 14.80 -6.02
N GLY A 98 12.93 14.80 -7.10
CA GLY A 98 14.35 15.17 -7.08
C GLY A 98 15.32 13.99 -7.03
N GLY A 99 14.87 12.75 -7.23
CA GLY A 99 15.74 11.58 -7.31
C GLY A 99 14.99 10.30 -7.54
#